data_AF-A0A1L3MHC2-F1
#
_entry.id   AF-A0A1L3MHC2-F1
#
_cell.length_a   1.000
_cell.length_b   1.000
_cell.length_c   1.000
_cell.angle_alpha   90.00
_cell.angle_beta   90.00
_cell.angle_gamma   90.00
#
_symmetry.space_group_name_H-M   'P 1'
#
loop_
_entity.id
_entity.type
_entity.pdbx_description
1 polymer ?
#
loop_
_entity_poly.entity_id
_entity_poly.type
_entity_poly.pdbx_seq_one_letter_code
_entity_poly.pdbx_strand_id
1 'polypeptide(L)' 'MTRELTGTEVKLLQVWRRWPLDSQRDRRLNAYARLGLTEVRALQAVNGLLTDPAAWEHDPVTVARVRRLRDLRVR' A
#
# COMPACT_ATOMS: atom_id res chain seq x y z
N MET A 1 -21.88 0.74 3.75
CA MET A 1 -21.38 1.39 2.53
C MET A 1 -19.91 1.67 2.75
N THR A 2 -19.04 0.85 2.15
CA THR A 2 -17.61 1.11 2.12
C THR A 2 -17.36 2.35 1.26
N ARG A 3 -16.44 3.21 1.69
CA ARG A 3 -16.10 4.39 0.89
C ARG A 3 -15.46 3.95 -0.42
N GLU A 4 -15.48 4.81 -1.42
CA GLU A 4 -14.72 4.54 -2.65
C GLU A 4 -13.22 4.79 -2.42
N LEU A 5 -12.40 3.91 -3.00
CA LEU A 5 -10.95 4.12 -3.05
C LEU A 5 -10.64 5.19 -4.09
N THR A 6 -9.76 6.12 -3.71
CA THR A 6 -9.24 7.11 -4.66
C THR A 6 -8.34 6.43 -5.68
N GLY A 7 -8.20 7.04 -6.87
CA GLY A 7 -7.29 6.52 -7.90
C GLY A 7 -5.83 6.41 -7.43
N THR A 8 -5.41 7.26 -6.49
CA THR A 8 -4.09 7.19 -5.87
C THR A 8 -3.95 5.96 -4.96
N GLU A 9 -4.96 5.65 -4.15
CA GLU A 9 -4.96 4.48 -3.26
C GLU A 9 -4.94 3.17 -4.04
N VAL A 10 -5.72 3.09 -5.11
CA VAL A 10 -5.69 1.94 -6.04
C VAL A 10 -4.28 1.75 -6.62
N LYS A 11 -3.63 2.84 -7.06
CA LYS A 11 -2.25 2.77 -7.58
C LYS A 11 -1.25 2.35 -6.50
N LEU A 12 -1.42 2.81 -5.26
CA LEU A 12 -0.57 2.39 -4.14
C LEU A 12 -0.70 0.88 -3.87
N LEU A 13 -1.91 0.32 -3.89
CA LEU A 13 -2.11 -1.13 -3.79
C LEU A 13 -1.41 -1.87 -4.94
N GLN A 14 -1.52 -1.37 -6.18
CA GLN A 14 -0.83 -1.97 -7.33
C GLN A 14 0.70 -1.93 -7.18
N VAL A 15 1.26 -0.85 -6.64
CA VAL A 15 2.70 -0.73 -6.34
C VAL A 15 3.14 -1.81 -5.34
N TRP A 16 2.39 -2.00 -4.25
CA TRP A 16 2.68 -3.02 -3.25
C TRP A 16 2.47 -4.44 -3.76
N ARG A 17 1.49 -4.66 -4.64
CA ARG A 17 1.28 -5.92 -5.34
C ARG A 17 2.48 -6.28 -6.21
N ARG A 18 3.04 -5.28 -6.91
CA ARG A 18 4.18 -5.44 -7.83
C ARG A 18 5.50 -5.66 -7.10
N TRP A 19 5.73 -4.94 -6.00
CA TRP A 19 7.00 -4.97 -5.26
C TRP A 19 6.78 -5.12 -3.74
N PRO A 20 6.41 -6.33 -3.27
CA PRO A 20 6.01 -6.54 -1.88
C PRO A 20 7.20 -6.56 -0.91
N LEU A 21 8.37 -7.06 -1.33
CA LEU A 21 9.52 -7.29 -0.46
C LEU A 21 10.28 -6.00 -0.14
N ASP A 22 10.98 -5.98 1.00
CA ASP A 22 11.78 -4.82 1.41
C ASP A 22 13.03 -4.60 0.58
N SER A 23 13.61 -5.68 0.04
CA SER A 23 14.69 -5.57 -0.95
C SER A 23 14.30 -4.79 -2.20
N GLN A 24 13.01 -4.49 -2.38
CA GLN A 24 12.48 -3.76 -3.54
C GLN A 24 12.02 -2.35 -3.16
N ARG A 25 12.45 -1.82 -2.00
CA ARG A 25 12.07 -0.49 -1.51
C ARG A 25 12.31 0.61 -2.53
N ASP A 26 13.47 0.63 -3.20
CA ASP A 26 13.80 1.69 -4.17
C ASP A 26 12.84 1.69 -5.37
N ARG A 27 12.34 0.51 -5.78
CA ARG A 27 11.32 0.41 -6.83
C ARG A 27 10.00 1.04 -6.37
N ARG A 28 9.62 0.85 -5.11
CA ARG A 28 8.45 1.50 -4.52
C ARG A 28 8.64 3.02 -4.42
N LEU A 29 9.81 3.48 -3.96
CA LEU A 29 10.12 4.91 -3.86
C LEU A 29 9.97 5.61 -5.22
N ASN A 30 10.54 5.02 -6.27
CA ASN A 30 10.41 5.54 -7.62
C ASN A 30 8.96 5.57 -8.09
N ALA A 31 8.16 4.56 -7.75
CA ALA A 31 6.74 4.55 -8.08
C ALA A 31 5.95 5.63 -7.32
N TYR A 32 6.23 5.84 -6.03
CA TYR A 32 5.60 6.91 -5.24
C TYR A 32 5.93 8.29 -5.78
N ALA A 33 7.19 8.53 -6.16
CA ALA A 33 7.61 9.78 -6.76
C ALA A 33 6.85 10.09 -8.06
N ARG A 34 6.60 9.06 -8.90
CA ARG A 34 5.76 9.20 -10.10
C ARG A 34 4.29 9.50 -9.80
N LEU A 35 3.83 9.19 -8.59
CA LEU A 35 2.50 9.56 -8.09
C LEU A 35 2.50 10.94 -7.40
N GLY A 36 3.63 11.66 -7.37
CA GLY A 36 3.77 12.93 -6.66
C GLY A 36 3.78 12.78 -5.13
N LEU A 37 4.06 11.58 -4.61
CA LEU A 37 4.04 11.30 -3.18
C LEU A 37 5.46 11.18 -2.62
N THR A 38 5.67 11.79 -1.45
CA THR A 38 6.83 11.45 -0.62
C THR A 38 6.65 10.05 -0.04
N GLU A 39 7.76 9.40 0.34
CA GLU A 39 7.71 8.08 0.98
C GLU A 39 6.78 8.08 2.20
N VAL A 40 6.93 9.08 3.08
CA VAL A 40 6.13 9.19 4.30
C VAL A 40 4.64 9.25 3.97
N ARG A 41 4.24 10.05 2.98
CA ARG A 41 2.83 10.18 2.58
C ARG A 41 2.28 8.90 1.95
N ALA A 42 3.07 8.24 1.12
CA ALA A 42 2.68 6.95 0.54
C ALA A 42 2.51 5.88 1.61
N LEU A 43 3.43 5.78 2.57
CA LEU A 43 3.34 4.81 3.67
C LEU A 43 2.17 5.10 4.61
N GLN A 44 1.89 6.37 4.91
CA GLN A 44 0.72 6.77 5.69
C GLN A 44 -0.58 6.34 5.01
N ALA A 45 -0.73 6.64 3.73
CA ALA A 45 -1.90 6.24 2.95
C ALA A 45 -2.05 4.71 2.95
N VAL A 46 -0.97 3.97 2.67
CA VAL A 46 -0.98 2.50 2.70
C VAL A 46 -1.35 1.97 4.07
N ASN A 47 -0.83 2.54 5.15
CA ASN A 47 -1.17 2.12 6.52
C ASN A 47 -2.67 2.30 6.80
N GLY A 48 -3.29 3.37 6.32
CA GLY A 48 -4.74 3.56 6.41
C GLY A 48 -5.52 2.48 5.65
N LEU A 49 -5.05 2.10 4.45
CA LEU A 49 -5.67 1.04 3.64
C LEU A 49 -5.64 -0.34 4.32
N LEU A 50 -4.68 -0.61 5.22
CA LEU A 50 -4.60 -1.91 5.89
C LEU A 50 -5.78 -2.20 6.83
N THR A 51 -6.47 -1.15 7.28
CA THR A 51 -7.65 -1.20 8.15
C THR A 51 -8.93 -0.81 7.43
N ASP A 52 -8.85 -0.41 6.16
CA ASP A 52 -9.98 0.11 5.39
C ASP A 52 -10.77 -1.05 4.75
N PRO A 53 -12.07 -1.22 5.08
CA PRO A 53 -12.89 -2.26 4.46
C PRO A 53 -12.97 -2.15 2.93
N ALA A 54 -12.92 -0.94 2.36
CA ALA A 54 -12.93 -0.75 0.90
C ALA A 54 -11.67 -1.32 0.23
N ALA A 55 -10.52 -1.22 0.89
CA ALA A 55 -9.28 -1.80 0.40
C ALA A 55 -9.31 -3.34 0.45
N TRP A 56 -9.94 -3.89 1.48
CA TRP A 56 -10.16 -5.34 1.62
C TRP A 56 -11.12 -5.90 0.57
N GLU A 57 -12.17 -5.16 0.21
CA GLU A 57 -13.07 -5.54 -0.88
C GLU A 57 -12.37 -5.46 -2.25
N HIS A 58 -11.47 -4.48 -2.43
CA HIS A 58 -10.79 -4.25 -3.70
C HIS A 58 -9.62 -5.20 -3.98
N ASP A 59 -8.70 -5.38 -3.03
CA ASP A 59 -7.52 -6.26 -3.18
C ASP A 59 -7.14 -6.93 -1.85
N PRO A 60 -7.93 -7.92 -1.38
CA PRO A 60 -7.74 -8.53 -0.07
C PRO A 60 -6.37 -9.22 0.07
N VAL A 61 -5.83 -9.77 -1.02
CA VAL A 61 -4.56 -10.50 -1.01
C VAL A 61 -3.39 -9.55 -0.80
N THR A 62 -3.38 -8.42 -1.53
CA THR A 62 -2.34 -7.41 -1.34
C THR A 62 -2.42 -6.82 0.07
N VAL A 63 -3.62 -6.46 0.54
CA VAL A 63 -3.81 -5.89 1.87
C VAL A 63 -3.34 -6.84 2.96
N ALA A 64 -3.76 -8.12 2.92
CA ALA A 64 -3.33 -9.13 3.89
C ALA A 64 -1.79 -9.32 3.89
N ARG A 65 -1.19 -9.35 2.70
CA ARG A 65 0.27 -9.49 2.55
C ARG A 65 1.02 -8.31 3.16
N VAL A 66 0.62 -7.08 2.82
CA VAL A 66 1.28 -5.87 3.34
C VAL A 66 1.12 -5.78 4.86
N ARG A 67 -0.06 -6.13 5.39
CA ARG A 67 -0.28 -6.22 6.84
C ARG A 67 0.68 -7.18 7.51
N ARG A 68 0.83 -8.40 6.96
CA ARG A 68 1.79 -9.39 7.48
C ARG A 68 3.23 -8.89 7.44
N LEU A 69 3.66 -8.26 6.33
CA LEU A 69 5.01 -7.71 6.21
C LEU A 69 5.28 -6.59 7.23
N ARG A 70 4.29 -5.74 7.49
CA ARG A 70 4.37 -4.73 8.54
C ARG A 70 4.53 -5.39 9.91
N ASP A 71 3.70 -6.37 10.22
CA ASP A 71 3.71 -7.05 11.53
C ASP A 71 5.03 -7.80 11.78
N LEU A 72 5.73 -8.24 10.71
CA LEU A 72 7.07 -8.83 10.80
C LEU A 72 8.19 -7.81 11.12
N ARG A 73 7.99 -6.52 10.83
CA ARG A 73 8.97 -5.45 11.13
C ARG A 73 8.83 -4.87 12.53
N VAL A 74 7.65 -4.99 13.12
CA VAL A 74 7.33 -4.44 14.45
C VAL A 74 7.74 -5.40 15.57
N ARG A 75 8.02 -6.66 15.24
CA ARG A 75 8.60 -7.66 16.15
C ARG A 75 10.11 -7.50 16.23
#